data_AF-A0A1Z2LAJ4-F1
#
_entry.id   AF-A0A1Z2LAJ4-F1
#
_cell.length_a   1.000
_cell.length_b   1.000
_cell.length_c   1.000
_cell.angle_alpha   90.00
_cell.angle_beta   90.00
_cell.angle_gamma   90.00
#
_symmetry.space_group_name_H-M   'P 1'
#
loop_
_entity.id
_entity.type
_entity.pdbx_description
1 polymer ?
#
loop_
_entity_poly.entity_id
_entity_poly.type
_entity_poly.pdbx_seq_one_letter_code
_entity_poly.pdbx_strand_id
1 'polypeptide(L)'
;MLRNDVHSAADPLPAHHHGRVALLGDAAHSMTPNLGQGGCQAVEDAVVLAHLAAEAATVHGGDPLPALPRYTAERLPRTTAVVRRSARVGRLACLSSRSGRLLRDAALVAADRFAPHLALRGLDGVADWRPPAHPYAAQTGTRTKEAP
;
A
#
# COMPACT_ATOMS: atom_id res chain seq x y z
N MET A 1 -8.26 -15.20 27.25
CA MET A 1 -7.13 -15.14 26.30
C MET A 1 -7.72 -14.96 24.91
N LEU A 2 -7.64 -13.76 24.33
CA LEU A 2 -8.14 -13.51 22.98
C LEU A 2 -7.11 -14.12 22.00
N ARG A 3 -7.46 -15.22 21.32
CA ARG A 3 -6.70 -15.67 20.15
C ARG A 3 -7.12 -14.78 18.99
N ASN A 4 -6.19 -13.99 18.47
CA ASN A 4 -6.43 -13.21 17.27
C ASN A 4 -5.68 -13.90 16.14
N ASP A 5 -6.39 -14.73 15.38
CA ASP A 5 -5.82 -15.42 14.25
C ASP A 5 -5.53 -14.38 13.16
N VAL A 6 -4.24 -14.20 12.85
CA VAL A 6 -3.79 -13.27 11.81
C VAL A 6 -3.88 -14.00 10.48
N HIS A 7 -4.93 -13.72 9.72
CA HIS A 7 -5.06 -14.16 8.34
C HIS A 7 -4.33 -13.17 7.42
N SER A 8 -3.67 -13.69 6.38
CA SER A 8 -3.03 -12.87 5.35
C SER A 8 -3.14 -13.59 4.00
N ALA A 9 -3.44 -12.85 2.95
CA ALA A 9 -3.52 -13.37 1.58
C ALA A 9 -2.12 -13.45 0.96
N ALA A 10 -1.40 -14.54 1.21
CA ALA A 10 -0.03 -14.73 0.70
C ALA A 10 0.02 -14.81 -0.83
N ASP A 11 -1.03 -15.40 -1.43
CA ASP A 11 -1.23 -15.44 -2.87
C ASP A 11 -2.16 -14.29 -3.28
N PRO A 12 -1.74 -13.46 -4.25
CA PRO A 12 -2.54 -12.33 -4.69
C PRO A 12 -3.76 -12.80 -5.48
N LEU A 13 -4.85 -12.05 -5.39
CA LEU A 13 -6.00 -12.23 -6.27
C LEU A 13 -5.59 -12.02 -7.74
N PRO A 14 -6.26 -12.67 -8.71
CA PRO A 14 -6.00 -12.43 -10.13
C PRO A 14 -6.36 -10.99 -10.54
N ALA A 15 -7.31 -10.36 -9.84
CA ALA A 15 -7.72 -8.98 -10.04
C ALA A 15 -8.36 -8.42 -8.76
N HIS A 16 -8.31 -7.09 -8.60
CA HIS A 16 -9.03 -6.36 -7.54
C HIS A 16 -10.43 -5.92 -7.99
N HIS A 17 -10.94 -6.49 -9.08
CA HIS A 17 -12.28 -6.19 -9.58
C HIS A 17 -12.93 -7.43 -10.20
N HIS A 18 -14.25 -7.41 -10.25
CA HIS A 18 -15.05 -8.35 -11.01
C HIS A 18 -16.35 -7.68 -11.45
N GLY A 19 -16.56 -7.56 -12.77
CA GLY A 19 -17.69 -6.80 -13.31
C GLY A 19 -17.69 -5.37 -12.79
N ARG A 20 -18.77 -4.96 -12.11
CA ARG A 20 -18.95 -3.62 -11.52
C ARG A 20 -18.46 -3.50 -10.07
N VAL A 21 -17.83 -4.53 -9.53
CA VAL A 21 -17.39 -4.58 -8.13
C VAL A 21 -15.88 -4.42 -8.04
N ALA A 22 -15.42 -3.57 -7.11
CA ALA A 22 -14.02 -3.43 -6.73
C ALA A 22 -13.81 -4.02 -5.33
N LEU A 23 -12.68 -4.70 -5.13
CA LEU A 23 -12.20 -5.13 -3.81
C LEU A 23 -11.03 -4.23 -3.39
N LEU A 24 -11.03 -3.77 -2.15
CA LEU A 24 -9.98 -2.91 -1.60
C LEU A 24 -9.71 -3.25 -0.13
N GLY A 25 -8.60 -2.75 0.40
CA GLY A 25 -8.18 -3.04 1.78
C GLY A 25 -7.97 -4.54 2.02
N ASP A 26 -8.26 -5.00 3.24
CA ASP A 26 -8.03 -6.40 3.62
C ASP A 26 -8.81 -7.42 2.78
N ALA A 27 -9.94 -7.02 2.18
CA ALA A 27 -10.70 -7.88 1.27
C ALA A 27 -9.91 -8.20 -0.03
N ALA A 28 -8.98 -7.33 -0.43
CA ALA A 28 -8.14 -7.53 -1.60
C ALA A 28 -6.71 -7.95 -1.24
N HIS A 29 -6.16 -7.44 -0.14
CA HIS A 29 -4.73 -7.57 0.17
C HIS A 29 -4.43 -7.64 1.68
N SER A 30 -5.20 -8.45 2.41
CA SER A 30 -4.93 -8.77 3.82
C SER A 30 -3.46 -9.17 4.03
N MET A 31 -2.80 -8.52 4.98
CA MET A 31 -1.37 -8.67 5.23
C MET A 31 -1.05 -8.83 6.71
N THR A 32 0.11 -9.39 7.00
CA THR A 32 0.62 -9.37 8.38
C THR A 32 0.84 -7.93 8.86
N PRO A 33 0.73 -7.63 10.16
CA PRO A 33 0.82 -6.25 10.67
C PRO A 33 2.26 -5.69 10.69
N ASN A 34 3.27 -6.48 10.31
CA ASN A 34 4.70 -6.20 10.54
C ASN A 34 5.24 -4.93 9.88
N LEU A 35 4.58 -4.40 8.86
CA LEU A 35 4.93 -3.13 8.22
C LEU A 35 4.00 -1.96 8.58
N GLY A 36 2.91 -2.20 9.29
CA GLY A 36 1.90 -1.17 9.59
C GLY A 36 1.22 -0.57 8.35
N GLN A 37 1.25 -1.26 7.21
CA GLN A 37 0.84 -0.69 5.91
C GLN A 37 -0.60 -1.00 5.47
N GLY A 38 -1.35 -1.86 6.18
CA GLY A 38 -2.70 -2.23 5.77
C GLY A 38 -3.62 -1.02 5.59
N GLY A 39 -3.67 -0.14 6.59
CA GLY A 39 -4.46 1.09 6.54
C GLY A 39 -3.99 2.06 5.45
N CYS A 40 -2.67 2.25 5.30
CA CYS A 40 -2.11 3.09 4.26
C CYS A 40 -2.51 2.59 2.86
N GLN A 41 -2.40 1.28 2.60
CA GLN A 41 -2.79 0.70 1.31
C GLN A 41 -4.28 0.85 1.02
N ALA A 42 -5.14 0.72 2.04
CA ALA A 42 -6.58 0.96 1.90
C ALA A 42 -6.90 2.43 1.58
N VAL A 43 -6.19 3.38 2.19
CA VAL A 43 -6.33 4.82 1.86
C VAL A 43 -5.88 5.10 0.44
N GLU A 44 -4.73 4.56 0.03
CA GLU A 44 -4.29 4.67 -1.36
C GLU A 44 -5.36 4.08 -2.31
N ASP A 45 -6.06 2.99 -1.93
CA ASP A 45 -7.07 2.35 -2.78
C ASP A 45 -8.24 3.26 -3.03
N ALA A 46 -8.74 3.86 -1.95
CA ALA A 46 -9.81 4.84 -2.02
C ALA A 46 -9.42 6.03 -2.92
N VAL A 47 -8.18 6.52 -2.82
CA VAL A 47 -7.71 7.63 -3.67
C VAL A 47 -7.66 7.24 -5.15
N VAL A 48 -7.12 6.08 -5.50
CA VAL A 48 -7.05 5.63 -6.90
C VAL A 48 -8.45 5.36 -7.46
N LEU A 49 -9.32 4.69 -6.70
CA LEU A 49 -10.70 4.45 -7.12
C LEU A 49 -11.47 5.76 -7.33
N ALA A 50 -11.34 6.72 -6.41
CA ALA A 50 -12.00 8.02 -6.54
C ALA A 50 -11.50 8.79 -7.77
N HIS A 51 -10.19 8.76 -8.03
CA HIS A 51 -9.60 9.39 -9.21
C HIS A 51 -10.15 8.79 -10.51
N LEU A 52 -10.13 7.46 -10.63
CA LEU A 52 -10.60 6.76 -11.83
C LEU A 52 -12.13 6.89 -12.01
N ALA A 53 -12.89 6.95 -10.91
CA ALA A 53 -14.33 7.21 -10.96
C ALA A 53 -14.65 8.62 -11.46
N ALA A 54 -13.89 9.63 -11.02
CA ALA A 54 -14.03 11.01 -11.49
C ALA A 54 -13.69 11.12 -12.99
N GLU A 55 -12.64 10.44 -13.45
CA GLU A 55 -12.29 10.35 -14.87
C GLU A 55 -13.39 9.63 -15.68
N ALA A 56 -13.94 8.54 -15.17
CA ALA A 56 -15.04 7.83 -15.82
C ALA A 56 -16.33 8.67 -15.90
N ALA A 57 -16.58 9.53 -14.91
CA ALA A 57 -17.69 10.48 -14.95
C ALA A 57 -17.59 11.47 -16.10
N THR A 58 -16.38 11.93 -16.45
CA THR A 58 -16.17 12.90 -17.54
C THR A 58 -16.08 12.23 -18.90
N VAL A 59 -15.43 11.07 -19.01
CA VAL A 59 -15.14 10.41 -20.30
C VAL A 59 -16.21 9.38 -20.68
N HIS A 60 -16.81 8.71 -19.71
CA HIS A 60 -17.68 7.54 -19.92
C HIS A 60 -19.10 7.74 -19.39
N GLY A 61 -19.52 8.99 -19.16
CA GLY A 61 -20.87 9.30 -18.67
C GLY A 61 -21.18 8.69 -17.30
N GLY A 62 -20.15 8.38 -16.50
CA GLY A 62 -20.31 7.80 -15.17
C GLY A 62 -20.35 6.28 -15.13
N ASP A 63 -20.10 5.56 -16.23
CA ASP A 63 -19.95 4.10 -16.18
C ASP A 63 -18.61 3.71 -15.53
N PRO A 64 -18.60 3.02 -14.37
CA PRO A 64 -17.36 2.59 -13.72
C PRO A 64 -16.67 1.41 -14.41
N LEU A 65 -17.34 0.67 -15.31
CA LEU A 65 -16.78 -0.55 -15.91
C LEU A 65 -15.41 -0.34 -16.58
N PRO A 66 -15.18 0.72 -17.38
CA PRO A 66 -13.88 0.95 -18.01
C PRO A 66 -12.76 1.30 -17.02
N ALA A 67 -13.10 1.80 -15.82
CA ALA A 67 -12.15 2.24 -14.81
C ALA A 67 -11.61 1.11 -13.92
N LEU A 68 -12.41 0.07 -13.67
CA LEU A 68 -12.05 -1.01 -12.75
C LEU A 68 -10.83 -1.87 -13.19
N PRO A 69 -10.63 -2.18 -14.47
CA PRO A 69 -9.39 -2.81 -14.95
C PRO A 69 -8.16 -1.96 -14.68
N ARG A 70 -8.25 -0.63 -14.83
CA ARG A 70 -7.15 0.30 -14.52
C ARG A 70 -6.84 0.32 -13.03
N TYR A 71 -7.87 0.33 -12.18
CA TYR A 71 -7.69 0.21 -10.74
C TYR A 71 -6.90 -1.05 -10.37
N THR A 72 -7.25 -2.19 -10.96
CA THR A 72 -6.49 -3.44 -10.75
C THR A 72 -5.06 -3.35 -11.25
N ALA A 73 -4.85 -2.83 -12.46
CA ALA A 73 -3.51 -2.70 -13.04
C ALA A 73 -2.58 -1.83 -12.18
N GLU A 74 -3.10 -0.78 -11.56
CA GLU A 74 -2.33 0.11 -10.68
C GLU A 74 -2.08 -0.50 -9.30
N ARG A 75 -3.08 -1.16 -8.70
CA ARG A 75 -3.04 -1.53 -7.28
C ARG A 75 -2.63 -2.95 -6.99
N LEU A 76 -2.90 -3.89 -7.88
CA LEU A 76 -2.51 -5.28 -7.68
C LEU A 76 -0.99 -5.45 -7.52
N PRO A 77 -0.11 -4.87 -8.37
CA PRO A 77 1.33 -5.04 -8.22
C PRO A 77 1.86 -4.42 -6.91
N ARG A 78 1.37 -3.22 -6.57
CA ARG A 78 1.82 -2.47 -5.39
C ARG A 78 1.43 -3.17 -4.08
N THR A 79 0.16 -3.51 -3.93
CA THR A 79 -0.35 -4.17 -2.72
C THR A 79 0.27 -5.55 -2.54
N THR A 80 0.43 -6.32 -3.63
CA THR A 80 1.14 -7.62 -3.61
C THR A 80 2.58 -7.47 -3.11
N ALA A 81 3.31 -6.45 -3.56
CA ALA A 81 4.68 -6.20 -3.11
C ALA A 81 4.73 -5.88 -1.60
N VAL A 82 3.79 -5.07 -1.11
CA VAL A 82 3.69 -4.71 0.31
C VAL A 82 3.33 -5.93 1.17
N VAL A 83 2.34 -6.74 0.77
CA VAL A 83 1.95 -7.98 1.46
C VAL A 83 3.16 -8.92 1.61
N ARG A 84 3.86 -9.18 0.50
CA ARG A 84 5.06 -10.04 0.48
C ARG A 84 6.18 -9.48 1.33
N ARG A 85 6.39 -8.15 1.32
CA ARG A 85 7.38 -7.49 2.18
C ARG A 85 7.01 -7.64 3.66
N SER A 86 5.75 -7.44 4.02
CA SER A 86 5.27 -7.58 5.39
C SER A 86 5.48 -9.01 5.91
N ALA A 87 5.16 -10.01 5.09
CA ALA A 87 5.40 -11.41 5.43
C ALA A 87 6.89 -11.73 5.63
N ARG A 88 7.79 -11.18 4.80
CA ARG A 88 9.25 -11.33 4.98
C ARG A 88 9.74 -10.73 6.29
N VAL A 89 9.31 -9.50 6.61
CA VAL A 89 9.66 -8.83 7.87
C VAL A 89 9.16 -9.65 9.06
N GLY A 90 7.92 -10.14 9.00
CA GLY A 90 7.36 -11.01 10.04
C GLY A 90 8.18 -12.27 10.29
N ARG A 91 8.58 -12.98 9.22
CA ARG A 91 9.43 -14.18 9.36
C ARG A 91 10.77 -13.88 10.01
N LEU A 92 11.40 -12.75 9.69
CA LEU A 92 12.65 -12.31 10.32
C LEU A 92 12.45 -11.91 11.79
N ALA A 93 11.34 -11.25 12.10
CA ALA A 93 10.99 -10.88 13.47
C ALA A 93 10.73 -12.11 14.35
N CYS A 94 10.09 -13.15 13.80
CA CYS A 94 9.74 -14.38 14.50
C CYS A 94 10.84 -15.47 14.48
N LEU A 95 12.09 -15.15 14.11
CA LEU A 95 13.20 -16.11 14.17
C LEU A 95 13.36 -16.66 15.60
N SER A 96 13.10 -17.97 15.74
CA SER A 96 13.04 -18.67 17.03
C SER A 96 14.36 -19.31 17.46
N SER A 97 15.33 -19.45 16.55
CA SER A 97 16.66 -19.97 16.87
C SER A 97 17.52 -18.93 17.60
N ARG A 98 18.31 -19.38 18.58
CA ARG A 98 19.19 -18.49 19.38
C ARG A 98 20.23 -17.81 18.51
N SER A 99 20.85 -18.57 17.60
CA SER A 99 21.79 -18.04 16.61
C SER A 99 21.12 -17.07 15.63
N GLY A 100 19.89 -17.37 15.19
CA GLY A 100 19.13 -16.49 14.29
C GLY A 100 18.82 -15.13 14.92
N ARG A 101 18.43 -15.10 16.20
CA ARG A 101 18.21 -13.84 16.94
C ARG A 101 19.50 -13.04 17.08
N LEU A 102 20.58 -13.68 17.53
CA LEU A 102 21.87 -13.00 17.72
C LEU A 102 22.40 -12.41 16.42
N LEU A 103 22.32 -13.17 15.32
CA LEU A 103 22.74 -12.69 14.00
C LEU A 103 21.89 -11.51 13.53
N ARG A 104 20.57 -11.60 13.67
CA ARG A 104 19.65 -10.51 13.31
C ARG A 104 19.95 -9.25 14.11
N ASP A 105 20.05 -9.36 15.42
CA ASP A 105 20.23 -8.20 16.31
C ASP A 105 21.60 -7.54 16.06
N ALA A 106 22.65 -8.35 15.87
CA ALA A 106 23.97 -7.84 15.48
C ALA A 106 23.94 -7.14 14.10
N ALA A 107 23.24 -7.71 13.12
CA ALA A 107 23.10 -7.11 11.80
C ALA A 107 22.32 -5.78 11.86
N LEU A 108 21.27 -5.69 12.67
CA LEU A 108 20.51 -4.45 12.85
C LEU A 108 21.37 -3.35 13.49
N VAL A 109 22.11 -3.66 14.56
CA VAL A 109 23.00 -2.70 15.22
C VAL A 109 24.13 -2.26 14.29
N ALA A 110 24.70 -3.18 13.52
CA ALA A 110 25.73 -2.86 12.54
C ALA A 110 25.17 -1.97 11.41
N ALA A 111 23.98 -2.26 10.91
CA ALA A 111 23.33 -1.45 9.86
C ALA A 111 23.05 -0.02 10.35
N ASP A 112 22.52 0.14 11.57
CA ASP A 112 22.28 1.46 12.18
C ASP A 112 23.59 2.25 12.34
N ARG A 113 24.65 1.59 12.84
CA ARG A 113 25.92 2.24 13.15
C ARG A 113 26.77 2.60 11.92
N PHE A 114 26.75 1.76 10.89
CA PHE A 114 27.67 1.88 9.75
C PHE A 114 27.00 2.26 8.44
N ALA A 115 25.68 2.11 8.33
CA ALA A 115 24.95 2.39 7.10
C ALA A 115 23.50 2.83 7.39
N PRO A 116 23.28 3.95 8.11
CA PRO A 116 21.93 4.41 8.47
C PRO A 116 21.04 4.65 7.24
N HIS A 117 21.64 4.99 6.10
CA HIS A 117 20.93 5.13 4.83
C HIS A 117 20.35 3.81 4.29
N LEU A 118 20.92 2.64 4.64
CA LEU A 118 20.34 1.35 4.27
C LEU A 118 19.05 1.05 5.06
N ALA A 119 18.95 1.51 6.31
CA ALA A 119 17.72 1.40 7.08
C ALA A 119 16.60 2.23 6.44
N LEU A 120 16.92 3.44 5.96
CA LEU A 120 15.99 4.30 5.22
C LEU A 120 15.64 3.76 3.84
N ARG A 121 16.58 3.14 3.11
CA ARG A 121 16.27 2.38 1.88
C ARG A 121 15.31 1.21 2.12
N GLY A 122 15.26 0.71 3.36
CA GLY A 122 14.25 -0.21 3.84
C GLY A 122 12.82 0.37 3.86
N LEU A 123 12.64 1.68 3.65
CA LEU A 123 11.35 2.36 3.54
C LEU A 123 11.03 2.79 2.10
N ASP A 124 12.01 2.76 1.19
CA ASP A 124 11.80 3.01 -0.23
C ASP A 124 10.76 2.01 -0.80
N GLY A 125 9.86 2.49 -1.65
CA GLY A 125 8.70 1.76 -2.15
C GLY A 125 7.51 1.68 -1.18
N VAL A 126 7.69 1.99 0.10
CA VAL A 126 6.63 1.93 1.14
C VAL A 126 6.10 3.32 1.46
N ALA A 127 6.97 4.30 1.71
CA ALA A 127 6.58 5.64 2.14
C ALA A 127 6.64 6.72 1.03
N ASP A 128 6.99 6.32 -0.19
CA ASP A 128 7.26 7.18 -1.33
C ASP A 128 6.13 7.21 -2.36
N TRP A 129 4.98 6.63 -2.04
CA TRP A 129 3.83 6.64 -2.92
C TRP A 129 3.36 8.05 -3.24
N ARG A 130 2.95 8.24 -4.50
CA ARG A 130 2.40 9.50 -4.98
C ARG A 130 1.01 9.27 -5.54
N PRO A 131 0.03 10.12 -5.17
CA PRO A 131 -1.31 10.00 -5.71
C PRO A 131 -1.32 10.32 -7.22
N PRO A 132 -2.25 9.71 -7.98
CA PRO A 132 -2.38 9.95 -9.42
C PRO A 132 -2.82 11.38 -9.78
N ALA A 133 -3.43 12.10 -8.84
CA ALA A 133 -3.76 13.51 -8.97
C ALA A 133 -3.14 14.33 -7.84
N HIS A 134 -2.88 15.62 -8.11
CA HIS A 134 -2.40 16.54 -7.09
C HIS A 134 -3.38 16.59 -5.90
N PRO A 135 -2.89 16.43 -4.66
CA PRO A 135 -3.75 16.47 -3.49
C PRO A 135 -4.45 17.84 -3.42
N TYR A 136 -5.69 17.87 -2.95
CA TYR A 136 -6.47 19.10 -2.80
C TYR A 136 -5.71 20.18 -1.98
N ALA A 137 -4.85 19.76 -1.04
CA ALA A 137 -4.00 20.65 -0.25
C ALA A 137 -2.97 21.42 -1.09
N ALA A 138 -2.53 20.87 -2.23
CA ALA A 138 -1.64 21.54 -3.17
C ALA A 138 -2.36 22.57 -4.07
N GLN A 139 -3.69 22.60 -4.08
CA GLN A 139 -4.49 23.50 -4.93
C GLN A 139 -4.74 24.88 -4.31
N THR A 140 -4.21 25.15 -3.11
CA THR A 140 -4.50 26.37 -2.34
C THR A 140 -3.75 27.64 -2.84
N GLY A 141 -2.99 27.57 -3.94
CA GLY A 141 -2.15 28.67 -4.42
C GLY A 141 -2.71 29.55 -5.55
N THR A 142 -3.79 29.15 -6.22
CA THR A 142 -4.28 29.82 -7.45
C THR A 142 -5.77 30.14 -7.39
N ARG A 143 -6.22 30.81 -6.32
CA ARG A 143 -7.44 31.62 -6.40
C ARG A 143 -7.00 33.06 -6.66
N THR A 144 -6.76 33.35 -7.94
CA THR A 144 -6.59 34.72 -8.43
C THR A 144 -7.81 35.55 -8.03
N LYS A 145 -7.49 36.72 -7.50
CA LYS A 145 -8.37 37.79 -7.07
C LYS A 145 -9.07 38.38 -8.29
N GLU A 146 -10.27 37.89 -8.61
CA GLU A 146 -11.24 38.62 -9.42
C GLU A 146 -12.52 38.76 -8.59
N ALA A 147 -12.67 39.95 -8.01
CA ALA A 147 -13.95 40.46 -7.55
C ALA A 147 -14.41 41.52 -8.58
N PRO A 148 -15.72 41.61 -8.86
CA PRO A 148 -16.28 42.62 -9.75
C PRO A 148 -16.17 44.05 -9.19
#